data_AF-A0AAV2YXX8-F1
#
_entry.id   AF-A0AAV2YXX8-F1
#
_cell.length_a   1.000
_cell.length_b   1.000
_cell.length_c   1.000
_cell.angle_alpha   90.00
_cell.angle_beta   90.00
_cell.angle_gamma   90.00
#
_symmetry.space_group_name_H-M   'P 1'
#
loop_
_entity.id
_entity.type
_entity.pdbx_description
1 polymer ?
#
loop_
_entity_poly.entity_id
_entity_poly.type
_entity_poly.pdbx_seq_one_letter_code
_entity_poly.pdbx_strand_id
1 'polypeptide(L)'
;MLDCLSGDHLVLLDWMTSLETNAIAFMLRFLRHLSKNWLSCSSTLSRGGKLELVVSTLNQLRADIDKLARQGVFPYNPRLLLQRLGDINDHYRRELGNDNSSD
;
A
#
# COMPACT_ATOMS: atom_id res chain seq x y z
N MET A 1 -10.10 -10.96 3.07
CA MET A 1 -9.05 -10.06 3.59
C MET A 1 -8.63 -9.01 2.54
N LEU A 2 -8.36 -9.41 1.30
CA LEU A 2 -8.14 -8.47 0.18
C LEU A 2 -9.36 -7.56 -0.10
N ASP A 3 -10.58 -8.05 0.10
CA ASP A 3 -11.79 -7.25 -0.09
C ASP A 3 -11.95 -6.10 0.94
N CYS A 4 -11.46 -6.28 2.17
CA CYS A 4 -11.37 -5.19 3.16
C CYS A 4 -10.27 -4.20 2.78
N LEU A 5 -9.17 -4.70 2.21
CA LEU A 5 -8.03 -3.90 1.73
C LEU A 5 -8.36 -3.07 0.49
N SER A 6 -9.41 -3.42 -0.26
CA SER A 6 -9.91 -2.66 -1.42
C SER A 6 -11.06 -1.72 -1.09
N GLY A 7 -11.68 -1.86 0.09
CA GLY A 7 -12.92 -1.17 0.43
C GLY A 7 -12.75 0.09 1.26
N ASP A 8 -11.81 0.10 2.22
CA ASP A 8 -11.72 1.23 3.16
C ASP A 8 -10.31 1.42 3.74
N HIS A 9 -9.64 2.50 3.30
CA HIS A 9 -8.34 2.91 3.81
C HIS A 9 -8.42 3.42 5.25
N LEU A 10 -9.59 3.89 5.70
CA LEU A 10 -9.78 4.42 7.05
C LEU A 10 -9.80 3.30 8.10
N VAL A 11 -10.33 2.12 7.77
CA VAL A 11 -10.28 0.94 8.64
C VAL A 11 -8.83 0.46 8.83
N LEU A 12 -8.02 0.51 7.75
CA LEU A 12 -6.59 0.19 7.84
C LEU A 12 -5.84 1.23 8.67
N LEU A 13 -6.19 2.50 8.52
CA LEU A 13 -5.64 3.59 9.30
C LEU A 13 -5.96 3.41 10.79
N ASP A 14 -7.23 3.19 11.12
CA ASP A 14 -7.73 2.99 12.49
C ASP A 14 -7.06 1.77 13.14
N TRP A 15 -6.92 0.68 12.38
CA TRP A 15 -6.20 -0.51 12.82
C TRP A 15 -4.72 -0.26 13.10
N MET A 16 -4.03 0.53 12.27
CA MET A 16 -2.65 0.93 12.53
C MET A 16 -2.52 1.91 13.70
N THR A 17 -3.52 2.77 13.93
CA THR A 17 -3.52 3.74 15.03
C THR A 17 -4.02 3.17 16.36
N SER A 18 -4.59 1.97 16.35
CA SER A 18 -5.15 1.26 17.52
C SER A 18 -4.14 0.91 18.64
N LEU A 19 -2.90 1.44 18.63
CA LEU A 19 -1.81 1.12 19.58
C LEU A 19 -1.39 -0.36 19.63
N GLU A 20 -2.08 -1.26 18.94
CA GLU A 20 -1.67 -2.64 18.74
C GLU A 20 -0.42 -2.68 17.85
N THR A 21 0.75 -2.80 18.49
CA THR A 21 2.06 -2.83 17.82
C THR A 21 2.16 -3.91 16.73
N ASN A 22 1.29 -4.93 16.81
CA ASN A 22 1.17 -6.01 15.83
C ASN A 22 0.59 -5.57 14.48
N ALA A 23 -0.30 -4.58 14.44
CA ALA A 23 -0.95 -4.13 13.20
C ALA A 23 0.05 -3.47 12.24
N ILE A 24 0.91 -2.59 12.78
CA ILE A 24 1.96 -1.92 12.01
C ILE A 24 3.02 -2.93 11.57
N ALA A 25 3.43 -3.84 12.45
CA ALA A 25 4.38 -4.89 12.10
C ALA A 25 3.82 -5.81 10.99
N PHE A 26 2.53 -6.13 11.04
CA PHE A 26 1.85 -6.88 9.99
C PHE A 26 1.83 -6.09 8.68
N MET A 27 1.43 -4.81 8.70
CA MET A 27 1.41 -3.96 7.51
C MET A 27 2.80 -3.80 6.89
N LEU A 28 3.84 -3.61 7.70
CA LEU A 28 5.22 -3.59 7.22
C LEU A 28 5.63 -4.91 6.58
N ARG A 29 5.27 -6.07 7.17
CA ARG A 29 5.54 -7.39 6.59
C ARG A 29 4.76 -7.60 5.29
N PHE A 30 3.51 -7.16 5.23
CA PHE A 30 2.66 -7.22 4.04
C PHE A 30 3.25 -6.38 2.92
N LEU A 31 3.53 -5.10 3.16
CA LEU A 31 4.13 -4.19 2.18
C LEU A 31 5.50 -4.69 1.71
N ARG A 32 6.32 -5.22 2.62
CA ARG A 32 7.61 -5.83 2.25
C ARG A 32 7.43 -7.06 1.36
N HIS A 33 6.43 -7.90 1.65
CA HIS A 33 6.12 -9.06 0.83
C HIS A 33 5.60 -8.65 -0.54
N LEU A 34 4.72 -7.65 -0.60
CA LEU A 34 4.14 -7.11 -1.83
C LEU A 34 5.22 -6.48 -2.72
N SER A 35 6.10 -5.65 -2.15
CA SER A 35 7.21 -5.04 -2.90
C SER A 35 8.22 -6.09 -3.39
N LYS A 36 8.59 -7.08 -2.55
CA LYS A 36 9.54 -8.12 -2.94
C LYS A 36 9.00 -9.06 -4.03
N ASN A 37 7.70 -9.35 -4.00
CA ASN A 37 7.05 -10.26 -4.95
C ASN A 37 6.11 -9.52 -5.90
N TRP A 38 6.41 -8.24 -6.19
CA TRP A 38 5.52 -7.33 -6.91
C TRP A 38 4.97 -7.96 -8.20
N LEU A 39 5.82 -8.50 -9.07
CA LEU A 39 5.42 -9.14 -10.34
C LEU A 39 4.39 -10.27 -10.18
N SER A 40 4.54 -11.09 -9.14
CA SER A 40 3.65 -12.22 -8.89
C SER A 40 2.31 -11.76 -8.28
N CYS A 41 2.37 -10.75 -7.41
CA CYS A 41 1.21 -10.09 -6.84
C CYS A 41 0.43 -9.28 -7.88
N SER A 42 1.11 -8.48 -8.71
CA SER A 42 0.51 -7.67 -9.77
C SER A 42 -0.19 -8.56 -10.78
N SER A 43 0.47 -9.64 -11.25
CA SER A 43 -0.15 -10.62 -12.13
C SER A 43 -1.43 -11.25 -11.55
N THR A 44 -1.42 -11.60 -10.26
CA THR A 44 -2.58 -12.19 -9.58
C THR A 44 -3.72 -11.17 -9.41
N LEU A 45 -3.38 -9.93 -9.06
CA LEU A 45 -4.33 -8.84 -8.85
C LEU A 45 -4.93 -8.32 -10.16
N SER A 46 -4.14 -8.27 -11.23
CA SER A 46 -4.58 -7.95 -12.59
C SER A 46 -5.57 -8.99 -13.09
N ARG A 47 -5.31 -10.28 -12.85
CA ARG A 47 -6.26 -11.36 -13.17
C ARG A 47 -7.59 -11.22 -12.45
N GLY A 48 -7.58 -10.62 -11.26
CA GLY A 48 -8.78 -10.34 -10.48
C GLY A 48 -9.42 -8.99 -10.76
N GLY A 49 -8.84 -8.14 -11.63
CA GLY A 49 -9.32 -6.76 -11.85
C GLY A 49 -9.23 -5.85 -10.63
N LYS A 50 -8.46 -6.24 -9.61
CA LYS A 50 -8.37 -5.53 -8.31
C LYS A 50 -7.07 -4.74 -8.14
N LEU A 51 -6.15 -4.81 -9.11
CA LEU A 51 -4.85 -4.17 -9.02
C LEU A 51 -4.97 -2.65 -8.82
N GLU A 52 -5.78 -1.98 -9.63
CA GLU A 52 -5.99 -0.53 -9.56
C GLU A 52 -6.61 -0.10 -8.22
N LEU A 53 -7.60 -0.87 -7.72
CA LEU A 53 -8.22 -0.64 -6.41
C LEU A 53 -7.21 -0.79 -5.27
N VAL A 54 -6.37 -1.83 -5.29
CA VAL A 54 -5.35 -2.07 -4.27
C VAL A 54 -4.31 -0.96 -4.29
N VAL A 55 -3.80 -0.58 -5.47
CA VAL A 55 -2.79 0.48 -5.58
C VAL A 55 -3.37 1.84 -5.17
N SER A 56 -4.60 2.14 -5.57
CA SER A 56 -5.29 3.36 -5.14
C SER A 56 -5.48 3.42 -3.62
N THR A 57 -5.87 2.31 -3.00
CA THR A 57 -6.03 2.23 -1.54
C THR A 57 -4.69 2.37 -0.81
N LEU A 58 -3.62 1.77 -1.34
CA LEU A 58 -2.26 1.94 -0.79
C LEU A 58 -1.75 3.38 -0.92
N ASN A 59 -2.04 4.06 -2.02
CA ASN A 59 -1.70 5.47 -2.20
C ASN A 59 -2.50 6.38 -1.26
N GLN A 60 -3.79 6.10 -1.07
CA GLN A 60 -4.62 6.86 -0.14
C GLN A 60 -4.12 6.68 1.30
N LEU A 61 -3.82 5.44 1.70
CA LEU A 61 -3.20 5.12 2.99
C LEU A 61 -1.86 5.85 3.18
N ARG A 62 -1.04 5.95 2.12
CA ARG A 62 0.21 6.72 2.16
C ARG A 62 -0.06 8.19 2.46
N ALA A 63 -1.06 8.80 1.81
CA ALA A 63 -1.41 10.20 2.02
C ALA A 63 -1.89 10.45 3.45
N ASP A 64 -2.69 9.55 4.02
CA ASP A 64 -3.18 9.66 5.38
C ASP A 64 -2.08 9.44 6.43
N ILE A 65 -1.18 8.48 6.20
CA ILE A 65 0.02 8.32 7.04
C ILE A 65 0.90 9.57 6.98
N ASP A 66 1.12 10.16 5.79
CA ASP A 66 1.91 11.39 5.64
C ASP A 66 1.25 12.57 6.36
N LYS A 67 -0.08 12.66 6.29
CA LYS A 67 -0.87 13.68 7.01
C LYS A 67 -0.74 13.51 8.52
N LEU A 68 -0.91 12.30 9.06
CA LEU A 68 -0.74 12.02 10.48
C LEU A 68 0.70 12.24 10.96
N ALA A 69 1.69 11.92 10.11
CA ALA A 69 3.10 12.16 10.37
C ALA A 69 3.40 13.66 10.49
N ARG A 70 2.87 14.47 9.57
CA ARG A 70 3.00 15.94 9.62
C ARG A 70 2.29 16.55 10.82
N GLN A 71 1.19 15.96 11.25
CA GLN A 71 0.44 16.39 12.43
C GLN A 71 1.10 15.93 13.75
N GLY A 72 2.17 15.13 13.70
CA GLY A 72 2.87 14.63 14.89
C GLY A 72 2.05 13.65 15.73
N VAL A 73 0.93 13.17 15.20
CA VAL A 73 0.00 12.24 15.88
C VAL A 73 0.38 10.79 15.59
N PHE A 74 1.23 10.55 14.58
CA PHE A 74 1.64 9.20 14.21
C PHE A 74 2.62 8.64 15.25
N PRO A 75 2.27 7.55 15.97
CA PRO A 75 3.04 7.08 17.11
C PRO A 75 4.37 6.39 16.74
N TYR A 76 4.63 6.15 15.45
CA TYR A 76 5.80 5.42 14.95
C TYR A 76 6.53 6.21 13.87
N ASN A 77 7.76 5.81 13.51
CA ASN A 77 8.49 6.45 12.42
C ASN A 77 7.86 6.05 11.07
N PRO A 78 7.10 6.94 10.39
CA PRO A 78 6.36 6.58 9.19
C PRO A 78 7.24 6.53 7.94
N ARG A 79 8.51 6.97 8.03
CA ARG A 79 9.41 7.10 6.86
C ARG A 79 9.58 5.79 6.10
N LEU A 80 9.78 4.68 6.80
CA LEU A 80 9.94 3.37 6.17
C LEU A 80 8.64 2.87 5.50
N LEU A 81 7.49 3.17 6.10
CA LEU A 81 6.17 2.87 5.53
C LEU A 81 5.92 3.67 4.25
N LEU A 82 6.15 4.98 4.31
CA LEU A 82 5.99 5.90 3.19
C LEU A 82 6.93 5.57 2.02
N GLN A 83 8.17 5.20 2.32
CA GLN A 83 9.13 4.79 1.30
C GLN A 83 8.65 3.52 0.57
N ARG A 84 8.21 2.50 1.31
CA ARG A 84 7.72 1.23 0.73
C ARG A 84 6.45 1.40 -0.09
N LEU A 85 5.51 2.21 0.39
CA LEU A 85 4.31 2.56 -0.37
C LEU A 85 4.68 3.31 -1.66
N GLY A 86 5.74 4.11 -1.63
CA GLY A 86 6.29 4.74 -2.84
C GLY A 86 6.92 3.77 -3.82
N ASP A 87 7.77 2.86 -3.32
CA ASP A 87 8.40 1.83 -4.16
C ASP A 87 7.32 1.05 -4.93
N ILE A 88 6.24 0.66 -4.26
CA ILE A 88 5.10 -0.06 -4.85
C ILE A 88 4.39 0.75 -5.94
N ASN A 89 4.10 2.03 -5.67
CA ASN A 89 3.47 2.91 -6.66
C ASN A 89 4.37 3.15 -7.89
N ASP A 90 5.67 3.26 -7.69
CA ASP A 90 6.63 3.41 -8.79
C ASP A 90 6.73 2.15 -9.64
N HIS A 91 6.65 0.96 -9.03
CA HIS A 91 6.54 -0.30 -9.75
C HIS A 91 5.26 -0.37 -10.60
N TYR A 92 4.11 0.02 -10.04
CA TYR A 92 2.85 0.07 -10.78
C TYR A 92 2.87 1.07 -11.95
N ARG A 93 3.40 2.28 -11.73
CA ARG A 93 3.55 3.28 -12.80
C ARG A 93 4.45 2.79 -13.93
N ARG A 94 5.52 2.04 -13.63
CA ARG A 94 6.39 1.45 -14.65
C ARG A 94 5.66 0.36 -15.44
N GLU A 95 4.85 -0.48 -14.80
CA GLU A 95 4.06 -1.51 -15.50
C GLU A 95 3.02 -0.88 -16.45
N LEU A 96 2.30 0.15 -16.01
CA LEU A 96 1.36 0.90 -16.87
C LEU A 96 2.03 1.60 -18.06
N GLY A 97 3.25 2.09 -17.87
CA GLY A 97 4.03 2.70 -18.96
C GLY A 97 4.52 1.70 -20.00
N ASN A 98 4.62 0.41 -19.64
CA ASN A 98 5.14 -0.65 -20.50
C ASN A 98 4.04 -1.29 -21.38
N ASP A 99 2.77 -1.18 -20.97
CA ASP A 99 1.60 -1.69 -21.71
C ASP A 99 1.31 -0.86 -22.98
N ASN A 100 1.71 0.43 -23.00
CA ASN A 100 1.55 1.33 -24.14
C ASN A 100 2.62 1.18 -25.25
N SER A 101 3.49 0.17 -25.17
CA SER A 101 4.58 -0.07 -26.16
C SER A 101 4.44 -1.36 -26.96
N SER A 102 3.33 -2.10 -26.83
CA SER A 102 3.02 -3.22 -27.72
C SER A 102 1.93 -2.80 -28.70
N ASP A 103 2.35 -2.13 -29.78
CA ASP A 103 1.63 -2.03 -31.05
C ASP A 103 2.03 -3.24 -31.93
#